data_AF-A0A182T8N8-F1
#
_entry.id   AF-A0A182T8N8-F1
#
_cell.length_a   1.000
_cell.length_b   1.000
_cell.length_c   1.000
_cell.angle_alpha   90.00
_cell.angle_beta   90.00
_cell.angle_gamma   90.00
#
_symmetry.space_group_name_H-M   'P 1'
#
loop_
_entity.id
_entity.type
_entity.pdbx_description
1 polymer ?
#
loop_
_entity_poly.entity_id
_entity_poly.type
_entity_poly.pdbx_seq_one_letter_code
_entity_poly.pdbx_strand_id
1 'polypeptide(L)'
;MFLDCICGSTTGGLGLLGLYINENNVSLINQTLETLTEYCQGPCHDNQNCIATHESNGLDIITALILNDINPLGKNRMDLVLELKNNASKLLLAIMESRGDSENAERILANMNPKQLVEVACRAYHQDENILMLLNQSDGGGGSSGVGGGGGTGGSGTSDDGYGSLRHELGDDGHDDDDVGVSPKEVGHNIYILCHQLAQHNKELAGLLKIDSFNSGAAGNSTAPAPSVPTFPGANPSSLGGGPPSSSSSSSATSKANSKTNQALLYYQTHTAQIEIVRHDRTLEQIVFPIPEICEYLTKDTKVRVLNTAERDDQGSKVADFFDRHEAMFNEMKWQKKLRGQPALFWVSSYMSLWSNILFNLAVLINLIVAFFYPFENALP
;
A
#
# COMPACT_ATOMS: atom_id res chain seq x y z
N MET A 1 -19.59 -5.10 25.76
CA MET A 1 -20.28 -4.31 26.81
C MET A 1 -19.61 -2.97 27.11
N PHE A 2 -18.39 -2.90 27.64
CA PHE A 2 -17.77 -1.59 27.95
C PHE A 2 -17.68 -0.66 26.72
N LEU A 3 -17.14 -1.18 25.61
CA LEU A 3 -17.09 -0.48 24.32
C LEU A 3 -18.48 -0.04 23.82
N ASP A 4 -19.50 -0.83 24.13
CA ASP A 4 -20.89 -0.58 23.76
C ASP A 4 -21.52 0.58 24.54
N CYS A 5 -21.25 0.63 25.85
CA CYS A 5 -21.69 1.73 26.71
C CYS A 5 -20.96 3.03 26.39
N ILE A 6 -19.63 3.01 26.18
CA ILE A 6 -18.85 4.24 25.97
C ILE A 6 -19.14 4.90 24.61
N CYS A 7 -19.50 4.08 23.60
CA CYS A 7 -19.85 4.55 22.26
C CYS A 7 -21.34 4.90 22.08
N GLY A 8 -22.19 4.69 23.11
CA GLY A 8 -23.57 5.20 23.13
C GLY A 8 -24.62 4.39 22.35
N SER A 9 -24.35 3.11 22.09
CA SER A 9 -25.22 2.21 21.29
C SER A 9 -26.68 2.11 21.77
N THR A 10 -26.91 2.23 23.08
CA THR A 10 -28.26 2.23 23.69
C THR A 10 -29.13 3.44 23.33
N THR A 11 -28.58 4.45 22.62
CA THR A 11 -29.33 5.65 22.22
C THR A 11 -29.88 5.62 20.79
N GLY A 12 -29.81 4.47 20.10
CA GLY A 12 -30.62 4.19 18.92
C GLY A 12 -30.14 4.82 17.60
N GLY A 13 -28.90 5.31 17.53
CA GLY A 13 -28.32 5.81 16.28
C GLY A 13 -26.81 5.65 16.19
N LEU A 14 -26.35 4.69 15.39
CA LEU A 14 -24.93 4.53 15.01
C LEU A 14 -24.33 5.81 14.38
N GLY A 15 -25.17 6.72 13.89
CA GLY A 15 -24.75 8.04 13.37
C GLY A 15 -24.39 9.09 14.43
N LEU A 16 -24.51 8.79 15.72
CA LEU A 16 -24.19 9.70 16.84
C LEU A 16 -22.86 9.40 17.53
N LEU A 17 -22.06 8.45 17.01
CA LEU A 17 -20.75 8.09 17.57
C LEU A 17 -19.84 9.30 17.82
N GLY A 18 -19.86 10.28 16.90
CA GLY A 18 -19.08 11.51 17.02
C GLY A 18 -19.44 12.41 18.21
N LEU A 19 -20.62 12.24 18.82
CA LEU A 19 -21.01 12.97 20.03
C LEU A 19 -20.45 12.34 21.31
N TYR A 20 -20.26 11.02 21.31
CA TYR A 20 -19.77 10.28 22.48
C TYR A 20 -18.25 10.19 22.47
N ILE A 21 -17.63 10.09 21.30
CA ILE A 21 -16.17 10.00 21.15
C ILE A 21 -15.57 11.41 21.12
N ASN A 22 -14.65 11.68 22.04
CA ASN A 22 -13.98 12.97 22.21
C ASN A 22 -12.50 12.79 22.56
N GLU A 23 -11.74 13.88 22.57
CA GLU A 23 -10.30 13.87 22.84
C GLU A 23 -9.93 13.28 24.21
N ASN A 24 -10.84 13.32 25.19
CA ASN A 24 -10.56 12.85 26.55
C ASN A 24 -10.78 11.34 26.72
N ASN A 25 -11.59 10.71 25.87
CA ASN A 25 -11.94 9.28 26.01
C ASN A 25 -11.41 8.39 24.88
N VAL A 26 -10.95 8.96 23.77
CA VAL A 26 -10.45 8.21 22.61
C VAL A 26 -9.29 7.28 22.96
N SER A 27 -8.37 7.69 23.82
CA SER A 27 -7.26 6.83 24.27
C SER A 27 -7.74 5.56 25.00
N LEU A 28 -8.80 5.68 25.80
CA LEU A 28 -9.40 4.54 26.49
C LEU A 28 -10.12 3.60 25.52
N ILE A 29 -10.73 4.15 24.47
CA ILE A 29 -11.35 3.37 23.40
C ILE A 29 -10.27 2.62 22.61
N ASN A 30 -9.16 3.28 22.24
CA ASN A 30 -8.02 2.64 21.57
C ASN A 30 -7.47 1.49 22.41
N GLN A 31 -7.19 1.71 23.69
CA GLN A 31 -6.73 0.67 24.60
C GLN A 31 -7.71 -0.51 24.66
N THR A 32 -9.02 -0.23 24.63
CA THR A 32 -10.05 -1.28 24.61
C THR A 32 -10.00 -2.08 23.32
N LEU A 33 -9.88 -1.42 22.16
CA LEU A 33 -9.78 -2.08 20.85
C LEU A 33 -8.52 -2.94 20.74
N GLU A 34 -7.38 -2.44 21.21
CA GLU A 34 -6.11 -3.18 21.26
C GLU A 34 -6.23 -4.40 22.16
N THR A 35 -6.77 -4.24 23.36
CA THR A 35 -6.98 -5.37 24.30
C THR A 35 -7.90 -6.44 23.70
N LEU A 36 -8.98 -6.03 23.02
CA LEU A 36 -9.86 -6.97 22.32
C LEU A 36 -9.16 -7.65 21.13
N THR A 37 -8.26 -6.93 20.45
CA THR A 37 -7.47 -7.48 19.35
C THR A 37 -6.54 -8.57 19.88
N GLU A 38 -5.81 -8.31 20.96
CA GLU A 38 -4.93 -9.29 21.62
C GLU A 38 -5.69 -10.54 22.12
N TYR A 39 -6.95 -10.38 22.56
CA TYR A 39 -7.78 -11.54 22.95
C TYR A 39 -8.20 -12.41 21.76
N CYS A 40 -8.25 -11.85 20.56
CA CYS A 40 -8.59 -12.56 19.33
C CYS A 40 -7.38 -12.99 18.51
N GLN A 41 -6.21 -12.40 18.74
CA GLN A 41 -5.00 -12.60 17.96
C GLN A 41 -4.43 -14.01 18.15
N GLY A 42 -4.10 -14.66 17.04
CA GLY A 42 -3.78 -16.09 17.00
C GLY A 42 -5.04 -16.97 16.85
N PRO A 43 -4.89 -18.30 16.66
CA PRO A 43 -6.04 -19.17 16.44
C PRO A 43 -6.83 -19.39 17.73
N CYS A 44 -7.65 -18.40 18.12
CA CYS A 44 -8.54 -18.44 19.27
C CYS A 44 -10.01 -18.31 18.82
N HIS A 45 -10.51 -19.37 18.18
CA HIS A 45 -11.86 -19.37 17.60
C HIS A 45 -12.96 -19.10 18.62
N ASP A 46 -12.80 -19.52 19.87
CA ASP A 46 -13.79 -19.32 20.92
C ASP A 46 -13.95 -17.83 21.28
N ASN A 47 -12.84 -17.12 21.50
CA ASN A 47 -12.88 -15.68 21.82
C ASN A 47 -13.43 -14.88 20.64
N GLN A 48 -12.93 -15.17 19.44
CA GLN A 48 -13.40 -14.56 18.21
C GLN A 48 -14.92 -14.77 18.00
N ASN A 49 -15.44 -15.99 18.25
CA ASN A 49 -16.88 -16.29 18.20
C ASN A 49 -17.63 -15.51 19.29
N CYS A 50 -17.11 -15.50 20.51
CA CYS A 50 -17.73 -14.79 21.63
C CYS A 50 -17.91 -13.31 21.33
N ILE A 51 -16.93 -12.65 20.72
CA ILE A 51 -17.04 -11.25 20.29
C ILE A 51 -18.04 -11.10 19.13
N ALA A 52 -17.96 -11.97 18.12
CA ALA A 52 -18.79 -11.89 16.93
C ALA A 52 -20.28 -12.14 17.21
N THR A 53 -20.61 -12.98 18.19
CA THR A 53 -21.99 -13.37 18.54
C THR A 53 -22.50 -12.76 19.84
N HIS A 54 -21.76 -11.81 20.43
CA HIS A 54 -22.15 -11.22 21.71
C HIS A 54 -23.46 -10.45 21.60
N GLU A 55 -24.34 -10.57 22.60
CA GLU A 55 -25.66 -9.91 22.64
C GLU A 55 -25.59 -8.37 22.59
N SER A 56 -24.45 -7.80 22.96
CA SER A 56 -24.23 -6.34 22.97
C SER A 56 -23.89 -5.75 21.60
N ASN A 57 -24.21 -6.44 20.49
CA ASN A 57 -23.96 -6.00 19.10
C ASN A 57 -22.59 -5.33 18.89
N GLY A 58 -21.54 -5.86 19.53
CA GLY A 58 -20.23 -5.19 19.59
C GLY A 58 -19.60 -4.97 18.22
N LEU A 59 -19.89 -5.87 17.26
CA LEU A 59 -19.47 -5.73 15.87
C LEU A 59 -20.03 -4.46 15.22
N ASP A 60 -21.27 -4.07 15.47
CA ASP A 60 -21.91 -2.89 14.85
C ASP A 60 -21.17 -1.61 15.18
N ILE A 61 -20.61 -1.55 16.38
CA ILE A 61 -19.82 -0.41 16.83
C ILE A 61 -18.48 -0.40 16.13
N ILE A 62 -17.83 -1.55 16.02
CA ILE A 62 -16.53 -1.67 15.35
C ILE A 62 -16.69 -1.32 13.86
N THR A 63 -17.74 -1.81 13.19
CA THR A 63 -18.03 -1.46 11.80
C THR A 63 -18.36 0.02 11.65
N ALA A 64 -19.13 0.60 12.57
CA ALA A 64 -19.47 2.02 12.53
C ALA A 64 -18.28 2.95 12.82
N LEU A 65 -17.32 2.55 13.68
CA LEU A 65 -16.06 3.28 13.88
C LEU A 65 -15.26 3.42 12.57
N ILE A 66 -15.28 2.38 11.73
CA ILE A 66 -14.59 2.37 10.43
C ILE A 66 -15.38 3.21 9.41
N LEU A 67 -16.69 2.97 9.29
CA LEU A 67 -17.52 3.53 8.21
C LEU A 67 -17.93 4.99 8.42
N ASN A 68 -18.18 5.41 9.66
CA ASN A 68 -18.76 6.71 9.93
C ASN A 68 -17.69 7.81 10.10
N ASP A 69 -18.07 9.03 9.77
CA ASP A 69 -17.25 10.21 10.05
C ASP A 69 -17.45 10.65 11.51
N ILE A 70 -16.38 10.62 12.30
CA ILE A 70 -16.40 10.95 13.74
C ILE A 70 -16.26 12.47 13.92
N ASN A 71 -17.36 13.21 13.79
CA ASN A 71 -17.38 14.66 13.99
C ASN A 71 -17.88 15.05 15.40
N PRO A 72 -17.28 16.04 16.08
CA PRO A 72 -16.32 17.02 15.54
C PRO A 72 -14.83 16.59 15.60
N LEU A 73 -14.51 15.46 16.24
CA LEU A 73 -13.13 15.03 16.48
C LEU A 73 -12.27 15.01 15.21
N GLY A 74 -12.80 14.48 14.10
CA GLY A 74 -12.09 14.41 12.82
C GLY A 74 -11.75 15.76 12.19
N LYS A 75 -12.32 16.88 12.66
CA LYS A 75 -11.93 18.22 12.19
C LYS A 75 -10.68 18.76 12.89
N ASN A 76 -10.52 18.43 14.17
CA ASN A 76 -9.47 18.99 15.01
C ASN A 76 -8.30 18.02 15.18
N ARG A 77 -8.62 16.72 15.33
CA ARG A 77 -7.69 15.64 15.69
C ARG A 77 -7.94 14.42 14.82
N MET A 78 -7.63 14.56 13.53
CA MET A 78 -7.76 13.48 12.56
C MET A 78 -6.77 12.33 12.84
N ASP A 79 -5.61 12.63 13.42
CA ASP A 79 -4.64 11.66 13.94
C ASP A 79 -5.30 10.61 14.85
N LEU A 80 -6.10 11.06 15.83
CA LEU A 80 -6.79 10.17 16.77
C LEU A 80 -7.91 9.35 16.09
N VAL A 81 -8.59 9.93 15.11
CA VAL A 81 -9.63 9.22 14.34
C VAL A 81 -9.02 8.15 13.44
N LEU A 82 -7.86 8.42 12.84
CA LEU A 82 -7.13 7.45 12.03
C LEU A 82 -6.63 6.29 12.88
N GLU A 83 -6.11 6.57 14.08
CA GLU A 83 -5.70 5.54 15.04
C GLU A 83 -6.88 4.64 15.46
N LEU A 84 -8.05 5.24 15.77
CA LEU A 84 -9.29 4.50 16.05
C LEU A 84 -9.68 3.57 14.88
N LYS A 85 -9.68 4.10 13.65
CA LYS A 85 -10.01 3.32 12.45
C LYS A 85 -9.00 2.21 12.21
N ASN A 86 -7.72 2.47 12.46
CA ASN A 86 -6.65 1.48 12.35
C ASN A 86 -6.89 0.32 13.32
N ASN A 87 -7.06 0.63 14.60
CA ASN A 87 -7.27 -0.37 15.65
C ASN A 87 -8.59 -1.13 15.47
N ALA A 88 -9.66 -0.47 15.03
CA ALA A 88 -10.92 -1.13 14.68
C ALA A 88 -10.76 -2.09 13.49
N SER A 89 -10.00 -1.72 12.46
CA SER A 89 -9.74 -2.59 11.30
C SER A 89 -8.89 -3.81 11.68
N LYS A 90 -7.87 -3.63 12.55
CA LYS A 90 -7.06 -4.72 13.11
C LYS A 90 -7.90 -5.71 13.91
N LEU A 91 -8.84 -5.22 14.72
CA LEU A 91 -9.75 -6.07 15.47
C LEU A 91 -10.65 -6.92 14.54
N LEU A 92 -11.20 -6.34 13.47
CA LEU A 92 -12.00 -7.12 12.50
C LEU A 92 -11.17 -8.18 11.77
N LEU A 93 -9.92 -7.86 11.41
CA LEU A 93 -9.01 -8.83 10.82
C LEU A 93 -8.68 -9.97 11.81
N ALA A 94 -8.43 -9.67 13.08
CA ALA A 94 -8.19 -10.66 14.12
C ALA A 94 -9.41 -11.57 14.37
N ILE A 95 -10.64 -11.05 14.27
CA ILE A 95 -11.88 -11.84 14.38
C ILE A 95 -12.04 -12.84 13.22
N MET A 96 -11.42 -12.55 12.07
CA MET A 96 -11.44 -13.38 10.87
C MET A 96 -10.19 -14.27 10.71
N GLU A 97 -9.21 -14.16 11.62
CA GLU A 97 -7.92 -14.84 11.50
C GLU A 97 -8.05 -16.37 11.58
N SER A 98 -7.32 -17.08 10.71
CA SER A 98 -7.21 -18.54 10.65
C SER A 98 -8.53 -19.32 10.54
N ARG A 99 -9.60 -18.74 9.97
CA ARG A 99 -10.91 -19.42 9.86
C ARG A 99 -11.15 -20.06 8.49
N GLY A 100 -11.74 -21.25 8.52
CA GLY A 100 -12.28 -21.93 7.33
C GLY A 100 -13.80 -21.75 7.16
N ASP A 101 -14.51 -21.28 8.19
CA ASP A 101 -15.93 -20.99 8.15
C ASP A 101 -16.22 -19.54 7.68
N SER A 102 -17.44 -19.31 7.18
CA SER A 102 -17.91 -18.00 6.73
C SER A 102 -18.73 -17.24 7.78
N GLU A 103 -18.92 -17.81 8.98
CA GLU A 103 -19.90 -17.31 9.95
C GLU A 103 -19.59 -15.89 10.45
N ASN A 104 -18.33 -15.65 10.83
CA ASN A 104 -17.91 -14.32 11.28
C ASN A 104 -17.90 -13.31 10.14
N ALA A 105 -17.47 -13.73 8.95
CA ALA A 105 -17.45 -12.88 7.76
C ALA A 105 -18.88 -12.44 7.37
N GLU A 106 -19.84 -13.36 7.37
CA GLU A 106 -21.25 -13.08 7.08
C GLU A 106 -21.87 -12.11 8.09
N ARG A 107 -21.55 -12.24 9.38
CA ARG A 107 -22.01 -11.30 10.42
C ARG A 107 -21.44 -9.90 10.23
N ILE A 108 -20.14 -9.79 9.94
CA ILE A 108 -19.51 -8.49 9.64
C ILE A 108 -20.18 -7.86 8.41
N LEU A 109 -20.40 -8.65 7.36
CA LEU A 109 -21.06 -8.19 6.13
C LEU A 109 -22.53 -7.81 6.31
N ALA A 110 -23.25 -8.43 7.23
CA ALA A 110 -24.63 -8.05 7.55
C ALA A 110 -24.73 -6.63 8.12
N ASN A 111 -23.70 -6.18 8.83
CA ASN A 111 -23.68 -4.92 9.56
C ASN A 111 -22.82 -3.84 8.86
N MET A 112 -22.44 -4.07 7.61
CA MET A 112 -21.53 -3.21 6.86
C MET A 112 -22.00 -3.04 5.40
N ASN A 113 -21.94 -1.82 4.88
CA ASN A 113 -22.22 -1.56 3.46
C ASN A 113 -20.95 -1.77 2.62
N PRO A 114 -20.91 -2.76 1.69
CA PRO A 114 -19.72 -3.07 0.90
C PRO A 114 -19.20 -1.90 0.07
N LYS A 115 -20.10 -1.06 -0.48
CA LYS A 115 -19.72 0.11 -1.28
C LYS A 115 -19.06 1.18 -0.42
N GLN A 116 -19.63 1.41 0.75
CA GLN A 116 -19.13 2.42 1.69
C GLN A 116 -17.77 2.01 2.25
N LEU A 117 -17.54 0.72 2.49
CA LEU A 117 -16.24 0.21 2.94
C LEU A 117 -15.13 0.50 1.91
N VAL A 118 -15.38 0.20 0.63
CA VAL A 118 -14.44 0.50 -0.46
C VAL A 118 -14.22 2.01 -0.58
N GLU A 119 -15.28 2.82 -0.46
CA GLU A 119 -15.18 4.28 -0.48
C GLU A 119 -14.30 4.82 0.64
N VAL A 120 -14.41 4.29 1.87
CA VAL A 120 -13.55 4.68 3.00
C VAL A 120 -12.09 4.36 2.72
N ALA A 121 -11.77 3.17 2.21
CA ALA A 121 -10.40 2.80 1.84
C ALA A 121 -9.84 3.72 0.74
N CYS A 122 -10.64 4.04 -0.28
CA CYS A 122 -10.24 4.95 -1.35
C CYS A 122 -10.11 6.40 -0.89
N ARG A 123 -10.96 6.86 0.03
CA ARG A 123 -10.87 8.20 0.62
C ARG A 123 -9.59 8.36 1.44
N ALA A 124 -9.24 7.35 2.23
CA ALA A 124 -8.01 7.32 3.03
C ALA A 124 -6.75 7.43 2.15
N TYR A 125 -6.73 6.76 0.99
CA TYR A 125 -5.62 6.87 0.03
C TYR A 125 -5.36 8.30 -0.47
N HIS A 126 -6.43 9.04 -0.80
CA HIS A 126 -6.34 10.40 -1.34
C HIS A 126 -6.30 11.48 -0.25
N GLN A 127 -6.33 11.10 1.03
CA GLN A 127 -6.40 12.06 2.12
C GLN A 127 -5.14 12.94 2.18
N ASP A 128 -3.96 12.36 1.95
CA ASP A 128 -2.69 13.11 1.89
C ASP A 128 -2.63 14.09 0.71
N GLU A 129 -3.13 13.69 -0.47
CA GLU A 129 -3.19 14.57 -1.65
C GLU A 129 -4.12 15.76 -1.42
N ASN A 130 -5.25 15.54 -0.73
CA ASN A 130 -6.18 16.61 -0.39
C ASN A 130 -5.54 17.61 0.58
N ILE A 131 -4.73 17.15 1.53
CA ILE A 131 -3.98 18.02 2.45
C ILE A 131 -2.95 18.87 1.67
N LEU A 132 -2.17 18.24 0.78
CA LEU A 132 -1.19 18.96 -0.05
C LEU A 132 -1.82 19.98 -1.01
N MET A 133 -2.99 19.66 -1.58
CA MET A 133 -3.74 20.60 -2.42
C MET A 133 -4.30 21.81 -1.64
N LEU A 134 -4.64 21.63 -0.36
CA LEU A 134 -5.08 22.74 0.51
C LEU A 134 -3.91 23.67 0.86
N LEU A 135 -2.73 23.11 1.16
CA LEU A 135 -1.53 23.90 1.45
C LEU A 135 -1.08 24.73 0.24
N ASN A 136 -1.15 24.16 -0.97
CA ASN A 136 -0.77 24.87 -2.20
C ASN A 136 -1.79 25.97 -2.59
N GLN A 137 -3.03 25.89 -2.11
CA GLN A 137 -4.04 26.95 -2.29
C GLN A 137 -3.86 28.10 -1.29
N SER A 138 -3.33 27.86 -0.10
CA SER A 138 -3.03 28.93 0.88
C SER A 138 -1.87 29.83 0.46
N ASP A 139 -0.92 29.36 -0.36
CA ASP A 139 0.20 30.16 -0.87
C ASP A 139 -0.11 30.96 -2.16
N GLY A 140 -1.31 30.79 -2.73
CA GLY A 140 -1.73 31.43 -4.00
C GLY A 140 -2.54 32.73 -3.88
N GLY A 141 -2.79 33.22 -2.67
CA GLY A 141 -3.73 34.32 -2.41
C GLY A 141 -3.12 35.52 -1.70
N GLY A 142 -2.16 36.23 -2.31
CA GLY A 142 -1.53 37.38 -1.67
C GLY A 142 -0.62 38.23 -2.56
N GLY A 143 -1.10 38.67 -3.73
CA GLY A 143 -0.41 39.68 -4.52
C GLY A 143 -0.75 41.11 -4.06
N SER A 144 0.23 41.81 -3.47
CA SER A 144 0.69 43.17 -3.87
C SER A 144 1.21 44.03 -2.71
N SER A 145 2.30 44.74 -3.02
CA SER A 145 2.77 46.03 -2.50
C SER A 145 3.69 46.06 -1.27
N GLY A 146 4.96 46.44 -1.51
CA GLY A 146 5.93 46.81 -0.48
C GLY A 146 7.35 46.99 -1.03
N VAL A 147 7.63 48.16 -1.60
CA VAL A 147 8.93 48.60 -2.10
C VAL A 147 9.79 49.17 -0.97
N GLY A 148 11.11 48.94 -1.01
CA GLY A 148 12.17 49.68 -0.31
C GLY A 148 12.83 48.88 0.82
N GLY A 149 14.14 48.82 1.03
CA GLY A 149 15.30 49.50 0.47
C GLY A 149 16.41 49.52 1.53
N GLY A 150 17.67 49.27 1.14
CA GLY A 150 18.87 49.80 1.84
C GLY A 150 19.55 48.95 2.95
N GLY A 151 20.72 48.41 2.62
CA GLY A 151 22.02 48.68 3.30
C GLY A 151 22.26 48.26 4.76
N GLY A 152 23.30 47.45 4.98
CA GLY A 152 23.90 47.27 6.31
C GLY A 152 24.99 46.19 6.37
N THR A 153 26.25 46.63 6.36
CA THR A 153 27.51 45.88 6.46
C THR A 153 27.90 45.55 7.91
N GLY A 154 28.63 44.45 8.12
CA GLY A 154 29.46 44.14 9.30
C GLY A 154 29.41 42.63 9.63
N GLY A 155 30.47 41.82 9.57
CA GLY A 155 31.90 42.08 9.58
C GLY A 155 32.49 41.77 10.96
N SER A 156 32.74 40.50 11.27
CA SER A 156 33.76 40.08 12.23
C SER A 156 33.95 38.56 12.18
N GLY A 157 35.11 38.15 11.68
CA GLY A 157 35.57 36.77 11.73
C GLY A 157 36.30 36.44 13.02
N THR A 158 36.35 35.16 13.31
CA THR A 158 37.38 34.54 14.15
C THR A 158 37.66 33.17 13.56
N SER A 159 38.87 33.02 13.02
CA SER A 159 39.52 31.77 12.70
C SER A 159 40.18 31.24 13.98
N ASP A 160 39.98 29.97 14.32
CA ASP A 160 40.97 29.19 15.06
C ASP A 160 40.91 27.74 14.58
N ASP A 161 42.07 27.25 14.15
CA ASP A 161 42.30 25.92 13.60
C ASP A 161 42.79 25.00 14.72
N GLY A 162 42.20 23.80 14.86
CA GLY A 162 42.64 22.86 15.89
C GLY A 162 42.23 21.42 15.59
N TYR A 163 43.11 20.72 14.86
CA TYR A 163 43.08 19.29 14.57
C TYR A 163 42.60 18.43 15.76
N GLY A 164 41.52 17.66 15.58
CA GLY A 164 41.18 16.58 16.50
C GLY A 164 39.69 16.27 16.63
N SER A 165 39.13 15.51 15.68
CA SER A 165 38.18 14.41 15.97
C SER A 165 37.71 13.79 14.65
N LEU A 166 38.60 13.04 13.98
CA LEU A 166 38.22 12.19 12.86
C LEU A 166 38.09 10.74 13.36
N ARG A 167 37.13 10.53 14.26
CA ARG A 167 36.64 9.21 14.67
C ARG A 167 35.42 9.44 15.55
N HIS A 168 34.33 8.73 15.22
CA HIS A 168 33.06 8.67 15.94
C HIS A 168 31.96 9.58 15.39
N GLU A 169 31.42 9.19 14.24
CA GLU A 169 29.97 9.26 13.95
C GLU A 169 29.67 8.34 12.76
N LEU A 170 29.89 7.05 12.99
CA LEU A 170 29.03 6.00 12.44
C LEU A 170 28.15 5.55 13.62
N GLY A 171 27.36 6.47 14.18
CA GLY A 171 26.13 6.09 14.87
C GLY A 171 25.20 5.63 13.75
N ASP A 172 24.86 4.35 13.68
CA ASP A 172 23.66 3.84 14.32
C ASP A 172 22.47 4.76 14.02
N ASP A 173 22.05 4.76 12.74
CA ASP A 173 20.77 5.31 12.28
C ASP A 173 19.61 4.40 12.78
N GLY A 174 19.62 4.08 14.07
CA GLY A 174 18.71 3.17 14.76
C GLY A 174 17.51 3.87 15.39
N HIS A 175 17.25 5.13 15.07
CA HIS A 175 16.13 5.87 15.60
C HIS A 175 15.77 7.02 14.67
N ASP A 176 14.69 6.87 13.90
CA ASP A 176 13.87 7.98 13.34
C ASP A 176 12.66 7.46 12.51
N ASP A 177 12.05 6.31 12.85
CA ASP A 177 10.79 5.87 12.22
C ASP A 177 9.66 5.55 13.23
N ASP A 178 9.91 5.60 14.54
CA ASP A 178 8.96 5.10 15.56
C ASP A 178 7.92 6.16 16.04
N ASP A 179 8.05 7.43 15.63
CA ASP A 179 7.14 8.53 16.03
C ASP A 179 6.41 9.18 14.83
N VAL A 180 6.21 8.40 13.76
CA VAL A 180 5.34 8.81 12.65
C VAL A 180 3.94 8.34 12.96
N GLY A 181 3.06 9.26 13.37
CA GLY A 181 1.64 8.97 13.59
C GLY A 181 1.02 8.20 12.40
N VAL A 182 -0.02 7.40 12.68
CA VAL A 182 -0.63 6.48 11.72
C VAL A 182 -1.01 7.20 10.42
N SER A 183 -0.40 6.79 9.29
CA SER A 183 -0.68 7.38 7.98
C SER A 183 -2.09 6.99 7.49
N PRO A 184 -2.86 7.92 6.88
CA PRO A 184 -4.13 7.58 6.23
C PRO A 184 -4.02 6.43 5.23
N LYS A 185 -2.89 6.33 4.49
CA LYS A 185 -2.67 5.26 3.52
C LYS A 185 -2.55 3.89 4.19
N GLU A 186 -1.94 3.81 5.37
CA GLU A 186 -1.83 2.57 6.15
C GLU A 186 -3.22 2.11 6.62
N VAL A 187 -4.02 3.02 7.18
CA VAL A 187 -5.41 2.74 7.58
C VAL A 187 -6.22 2.26 6.38
N GLY A 188 -6.10 2.95 5.25
CA GLY A 188 -6.77 2.57 4.01
C GLY A 188 -6.36 1.20 3.50
N HIS A 189 -5.08 0.83 3.65
CA HIS A 189 -4.56 -0.48 3.28
C HIS A 189 -5.12 -1.60 4.19
N ASN A 190 -5.19 -1.38 5.50
CA ASN A 190 -5.79 -2.35 6.43
C ASN A 190 -7.27 -2.58 6.13
N ILE A 191 -8.01 -1.52 5.81
CA ILE A 191 -9.40 -1.63 5.36
C ILE A 191 -9.49 -2.37 4.01
N TYR A 192 -8.56 -2.13 3.07
CA TYR A 192 -8.53 -2.88 1.81
C TYR A 192 -8.28 -4.38 2.03
N ILE A 193 -7.38 -4.76 2.94
CA ILE A 193 -7.14 -6.17 3.29
C ILE A 193 -8.42 -6.80 3.86
N LEU A 194 -9.13 -6.07 4.75
CA LEU A 194 -10.43 -6.51 5.25
C LEU A 194 -11.44 -6.69 4.11
N CYS A 195 -11.54 -5.74 3.18
CA CYS A 195 -12.38 -5.88 1.97
C CYS A 195 -12.02 -7.16 1.19
N HIS A 196 -10.73 -7.40 1.00
CA HIS A 196 -10.23 -8.54 0.23
C HIS A 196 -10.58 -9.87 0.89
N GLN A 197 -10.46 -9.98 2.21
CA GLN A 197 -10.85 -11.17 2.96
C GLN A 197 -12.38 -11.38 2.92
N LEU A 198 -13.17 -10.32 3.17
CA LEU A 198 -14.63 -10.40 3.11
C LEU A 198 -15.17 -10.70 1.70
N ALA A 199 -14.46 -10.28 0.65
CA ALA A 199 -14.84 -10.53 -0.74
C ALA A 199 -14.87 -12.03 -1.11
N GLN A 200 -14.15 -12.88 -0.37
CA GLN A 200 -14.22 -14.33 -0.55
C GLN A 200 -15.63 -14.88 -0.26
N HIS A 201 -16.38 -14.20 0.60
CA HIS A 201 -17.74 -14.57 1.00
C HIS A 201 -18.83 -13.68 0.40
N ASN A 202 -18.46 -12.58 -0.30
CA ASN A 202 -19.41 -11.65 -0.91
C ASN A 202 -19.05 -11.30 -2.36
N LYS A 203 -19.87 -11.79 -3.30
CA LYS A 203 -19.69 -11.55 -4.75
C LYS A 203 -19.87 -10.09 -5.16
N GLU A 204 -20.71 -9.32 -4.46
CA GLU A 204 -20.87 -7.89 -4.73
C GLU A 204 -19.57 -7.15 -4.39
N LEU A 205 -19.03 -7.39 -3.20
CA LEU A 205 -17.76 -6.79 -2.77
C LEU A 205 -16.60 -7.22 -3.68
N ALA A 206 -16.55 -8.51 -4.05
CA ALA A 206 -15.56 -9.00 -5.02
C ALA A 206 -15.69 -8.32 -6.39
N GLY A 207 -16.89 -7.91 -6.80
CA GLY A 207 -17.12 -7.13 -8.01
C GLY A 207 -16.58 -5.70 -7.88
N LEU A 208 -16.76 -5.07 -6.73
CA LEU A 208 -16.31 -3.69 -6.45
C LEU A 208 -14.78 -3.56 -6.36
N LEU A 209 -14.08 -4.63 -5.97
CA LEU A 209 -12.62 -4.65 -5.92
C LEU A 209 -11.96 -4.88 -7.28
N LYS A 210 -12.73 -5.25 -8.32
CA LYS A 210 -12.18 -5.42 -9.66
C LYS A 210 -11.89 -4.06 -10.27
N ILE A 211 -10.66 -3.89 -10.72
CA ILE A 211 -10.26 -2.72 -11.48
C ILE A 211 -10.76 -2.94 -12.92
N ASP A 212 -11.76 -2.17 -13.32
CA ASP A 212 -12.14 -2.05 -14.72
C ASP A 212 -10.93 -1.49 -15.48
N SER A 213 -10.14 -2.37 -16.06
CA SER A 213 -9.05 -2.00 -16.94
C SER A 213 -9.67 -1.14 -18.05
N PHE A 214 -9.26 0.13 -18.11
CA PHE A 214 -9.64 1.03 -19.18
C PHE A 214 -9.44 0.31 -20.51
N ASN A 215 -10.54 0.18 -21.26
CA ASN A 215 -10.60 -0.31 -22.61
C ASN A 215 -9.61 0.48 -23.50
N SER A 216 -8.39 -0.01 -23.61
CA SER A 216 -7.46 0.37 -24.67
C SER A 216 -7.73 -0.56 -25.84
N GLY A 217 -8.50 -0.08 -26.81
CA GLY A 217 -8.88 -0.85 -27.98
C GLY A 217 -7.66 -1.31 -28.78
N ALA A 218 -7.58 -2.61 -29.04
CA ALA A 218 -6.87 -3.16 -30.18
C ALA A 218 -7.55 -4.46 -30.59
N ALA A 219 -8.01 -4.48 -31.84
CA ALA A 219 -8.43 -5.68 -32.55
C ALA A 219 -7.33 -6.76 -32.46
N GLY A 220 -7.72 -8.01 -32.20
CA GLY A 220 -6.79 -9.13 -32.16
C GLY A 220 -7.53 -10.43 -31.95
N ASN A 221 -7.91 -11.08 -33.06
CA ASN A 221 -8.32 -12.47 -33.11
C ASN A 221 -7.45 -13.35 -32.21
N SER A 222 -8.06 -14.10 -31.30
CA SER A 222 -7.54 -15.41 -30.90
C SER A 222 -8.67 -16.30 -30.39
N THR A 223 -8.90 -17.32 -31.20
CA THR A 223 -9.75 -18.48 -31.02
C THR A 223 -9.27 -19.39 -29.89
N ALA A 224 -10.20 -19.87 -29.05
CA ALA A 224 -10.24 -21.28 -28.62
C ALA A 224 -11.69 -21.68 -28.25
N PRO A 225 -12.16 -22.90 -28.59
CA PRO A 225 -13.58 -23.19 -28.71
C PRO A 225 -14.14 -24.02 -27.54
N ALA A 226 -15.43 -23.85 -27.24
CA ALA A 226 -16.28 -24.85 -26.60
C ALA A 226 -17.65 -24.89 -27.32
N PRO A 227 -18.34 -26.05 -27.35
CA PRO A 227 -19.18 -26.43 -28.48
C PRO A 227 -20.67 -26.18 -28.23
N SER A 228 -21.37 -25.60 -29.21
CA SER A 228 -22.83 -25.78 -29.35
C SER A 228 -23.37 -25.26 -30.69
N VAL A 229 -23.67 -26.21 -31.58
CA VAL A 229 -24.81 -26.34 -32.55
C VAL A 229 -25.30 -25.09 -33.35
N PRO A 230 -25.44 -25.19 -34.69
CA PRO A 230 -25.81 -24.07 -35.56
C PRO A 230 -27.34 -23.84 -35.67
N THR A 231 -27.78 -22.60 -35.84
CA THR A 231 -29.12 -22.27 -36.35
C THR A 231 -29.05 -21.06 -37.29
N PHE A 232 -29.64 -21.21 -38.48
CA PHE A 232 -29.65 -20.28 -39.62
C PHE A 232 -30.68 -19.11 -39.42
N PRO A 233 -30.64 -18.07 -40.28
CA PRO A 233 -31.08 -16.71 -39.98
C PRO A 233 -32.48 -16.38 -40.50
N GLY A 234 -33.08 -15.35 -39.90
CA GLY A 234 -34.17 -14.58 -40.53
C GLY A 234 -35.19 -14.06 -39.54
N ALA A 235 -35.22 -12.74 -39.32
CA ALA A 235 -36.43 -11.91 -39.31
C ALA A 235 -36.09 -10.50 -38.81
N ASN A 236 -36.32 -9.52 -39.69
CA ASN A 236 -36.62 -8.13 -39.32
C ASN A 236 -37.97 -8.12 -38.57
N PRO A 237 -38.24 -7.14 -37.69
CA PRO A 237 -39.03 -6.01 -38.19
C PRO A 237 -38.69 -4.64 -37.59
N SER A 238 -38.98 -3.65 -38.41
CA SER A 238 -39.04 -2.20 -38.20
C SER A 238 -39.97 -1.79 -37.05
N SER A 239 -39.63 -0.71 -36.32
CA SER A 239 -40.57 0.20 -35.62
C SER A 239 -39.78 1.29 -34.87
N LEU A 240 -39.60 2.48 -35.44
CA LEU A 240 -40.34 3.71 -35.11
C LEU A 240 -39.96 4.38 -33.77
N GLY A 241 -39.27 5.52 -33.89
CA GLY A 241 -39.64 6.78 -33.24
C GLY A 241 -39.01 7.13 -31.88
N GLY A 242 -38.42 8.33 -31.80
CA GLY A 242 -38.24 9.07 -30.54
C GLY A 242 -36.87 9.75 -30.43
N GLY A 243 -36.87 11.09 -30.33
CA GLY A 243 -35.68 11.95 -30.33
C GLY A 243 -34.77 11.82 -29.09
N PRO A 244 -33.70 12.62 -29.01
CA PRO A 244 -32.62 12.41 -28.05
C PRO A 244 -32.96 13.00 -26.69
N PRO A 245 -32.53 12.40 -25.57
CA PRO A 245 -32.30 13.14 -24.35
C PRO A 245 -30.81 13.44 -24.23
N SER A 246 -30.49 14.71 -24.45
CA SER A 246 -29.31 15.38 -23.92
C SER A 246 -29.14 15.08 -22.43
N SER A 247 -28.10 14.31 -22.08
CA SER A 247 -27.61 14.14 -20.70
C SER A 247 -26.10 13.92 -20.71
N SER A 248 -25.34 14.94 -21.10
CA SER A 248 -23.86 14.91 -21.15
C SER A 248 -23.18 15.65 -19.99
N SER A 249 -23.89 15.93 -18.89
CA SER A 249 -23.32 16.60 -17.71
C SER A 249 -23.11 15.71 -16.49
N SER A 250 -23.64 14.48 -16.45
CA SER A 250 -23.46 13.54 -15.33
C SER A 250 -22.36 12.49 -15.55
N SER A 251 -21.92 12.26 -16.79
CA SER A 251 -20.91 11.24 -17.14
C SER A 251 -19.47 11.63 -16.78
N SER A 252 -19.18 12.92 -16.65
CA SER A 252 -17.83 13.43 -16.35
C SER A 252 -17.45 13.32 -14.86
N ALA A 253 -18.42 13.40 -13.95
CA ALA A 253 -18.21 13.24 -12.52
C ALA A 253 -18.03 11.76 -12.14
N THR A 254 -18.88 10.88 -12.68
CA THR A 254 -18.79 9.43 -12.46
C THR A 254 -17.51 8.82 -13.04
N SER A 255 -17.05 9.29 -14.21
CA SER A 255 -15.77 8.84 -14.79
C SER A 255 -14.55 9.29 -13.99
N LYS A 256 -14.56 10.52 -13.43
CA LYS A 256 -13.49 10.99 -12.53
C LYS A 256 -13.49 10.25 -11.19
N ALA A 257 -14.66 10.00 -10.60
CA ALA A 257 -14.79 9.23 -9.36
C ALA A 257 -14.25 7.81 -9.54
N ASN A 258 -14.64 7.14 -10.63
CA ASN A 258 -14.12 5.82 -10.98
C ASN A 258 -12.60 5.83 -11.23
N SER A 259 -12.06 6.90 -11.82
CA SER A 259 -10.60 7.03 -12.02
C SER A 259 -9.83 7.09 -10.69
N LYS A 260 -10.33 7.85 -9.70
CA LYS A 260 -9.68 7.94 -8.39
C LYS A 260 -9.79 6.62 -7.63
N THR A 261 -10.98 6.02 -7.61
CA THR A 261 -11.19 4.69 -7.01
C THR A 261 -10.26 3.65 -7.63
N ASN A 262 -10.16 3.59 -8.96
CA ASN A 262 -9.27 2.66 -9.66
C ASN A 262 -7.79 2.89 -9.31
N GLN A 263 -7.36 4.15 -9.16
CA GLN A 263 -5.99 4.47 -8.75
C GLN A 263 -5.69 3.94 -7.35
N ALA A 264 -6.58 4.18 -6.38
CA ALA A 264 -6.41 3.67 -5.01
C ALA A 264 -6.43 2.14 -4.97
N LEU A 265 -7.39 1.50 -5.65
CA LEU A 265 -7.48 0.04 -5.71
C LEU A 265 -6.25 -0.58 -6.39
N LEU A 266 -5.73 0.03 -7.45
CA LEU A 266 -4.49 -0.42 -8.11
C LEU A 266 -3.28 -0.32 -7.18
N TYR A 267 -3.18 0.76 -6.41
CA TYR A 267 -2.12 0.92 -5.42
C TYR A 267 -2.20 -0.20 -4.37
N TYR A 268 -3.36 -0.39 -3.73
CA TYR A 268 -3.51 -1.44 -2.72
C TYR A 268 -3.27 -2.83 -3.28
N GLN A 269 -3.78 -3.14 -4.47
CA GLN A 269 -3.59 -4.43 -5.11
C GLN A 269 -2.11 -4.72 -5.42
N THR A 270 -1.34 -3.73 -5.87
CA THR A 270 0.09 -3.92 -6.18
C THR A 270 0.97 -4.00 -4.95
N HIS A 271 0.50 -3.48 -3.81
CA HIS A 271 1.22 -3.47 -2.52
C HIS A 271 0.66 -4.50 -1.53
N THR A 272 -0.24 -5.38 -1.95
CA THR A 272 -0.75 -6.49 -1.12
C THR A 272 -0.11 -7.79 -1.59
N ALA A 273 0.44 -8.58 -0.66
CA ALA A 273 0.90 -9.93 -0.92
C ALA A 273 0.05 -10.95 -0.17
N GLN A 274 0.05 -12.18 -0.70
CA GLN A 274 -0.62 -13.33 -0.10
C GLN A 274 0.38 -14.47 0.00
N ILE A 275 0.41 -15.13 1.15
CA ILE A 275 1.21 -16.35 1.39
C ILE A 275 0.34 -17.43 2.04
N GLU A 276 0.71 -18.68 1.81
CA GLU A 276 0.12 -19.85 2.46
C GLU A 276 1.11 -20.42 3.45
N ILE A 277 0.68 -20.65 4.69
CA ILE A 277 1.51 -21.17 5.78
C ILE A 277 0.85 -22.43 6.32
N VAL A 278 1.67 -23.44 6.59
CA VAL A 278 1.23 -24.66 7.28
C VAL A 278 1.52 -24.51 8.77
N ARG A 279 0.48 -24.56 9.60
CA ARG A 279 0.59 -24.49 11.07
C ARG A 279 1.03 -25.84 11.68
N HIS A 280 1.29 -25.87 12.98
CA HIS A 280 1.76 -27.08 13.69
C HIS A 280 0.76 -28.25 13.62
N ASP A 281 -0.53 -27.95 13.44
CA ASP A 281 -1.63 -28.90 13.34
C ASP A 281 -1.88 -29.36 11.89
N ARG A 282 -1.00 -28.96 10.96
CA ARG A 282 -1.06 -29.25 9.53
C ARG A 282 -2.23 -28.59 8.81
N THR A 283 -2.87 -27.60 9.43
CA THR A 283 -3.82 -26.73 8.72
C THR A 283 -3.06 -25.77 7.81
N LEU A 284 -3.64 -25.50 6.64
CA LEU A 284 -3.13 -24.51 5.71
C LEU A 284 -3.91 -23.22 5.93
N GLU A 285 -3.18 -22.15 6.17
CA GLU A 285 -3.72 -20.82 6.40
C GLU A 285 -3.20 -19.86 5.33
N GLN A 286 -4.07 -18.98 4.88
CA GLN A 286 -3.72 -17.90 3.98
C GLN A 286 -3.56 -16.60 4.76
N ILE A 287 -2.40 -15.95 4.64
CA ILE A 287 -2.15 -14.63 5.24
C ILE A 287 -2.01 -13.60 4.12
N VAL A 288 -2.71 -12.48 4.29
CA VAL A 288 -2.67 -11.32 3.40
C VAL A 288 -2.04 -10.17 4.17
N PHE A 289 -1.00 -9.54 3.60
CA PHE A 289 -0.23 -8.50 4.29
C PHE A 289 0.25 -7.42 3.31
N PRO A 290 0.49 -6.19 3.78
CA PRO A 290 1.10 -5.13 2.98
C PRO A 290 2.58 -5.42 2.72
N ILE A 291 3.02 -5.27 1.48
CA ILE A 291 4.42 -5.46 1.09
C ILE A 291 5.25 -4.28 1.65
N PRO A 292 6.27 -4.53 2.48
CA PRO A 292 7.15 -3.47 2.97
C PRO A 292 7.86 -2.75 1.83
N GLU A 293 7.98 -1.41 1.91
CA GLU A 293 8.56 -0.58 0.85
C GLU A 293 10.00 -0.98 0.49
N ILE A 294 10.76 -1.48 1.47
CA ILE A 294 12.13 -1.95 1.26
C ILE A 294 12.22 -3.05 0.20
N CYS A 295 11.16 -3.85 0.03
CA CYS A 295 11.10 -4.94 -0.94
C CYS A 295 11.05 -4.44 -2.40
N GLU A 296 10.66 -3.18 -2.64
CA GLU A 296 10.68 -2.57 -3.99
C GLU A 296 12.11 -2.37 -4.52
N TYR A 297 13.09 -2.30 -3.62
CA TYR A 297 14.49 -2.06 -3.96
C TYR A 297 15.24 -3.31 -4.42
N LEU A 298 14.59 -4.49 -4.42
CA LEU A 298 15.23 -5.71 -4.92
C LEU A 298 15.35 -5.70 -6.45
N THR A 299 16.57 -5.88 -6.96
CA THR A 299 16.83 -5.84 -8.41
C THR A 299 16.20 -7.02 -9.14
N LYS A 300 15.84 -6.80 -10.42
CA LYS A 300 15.32 -7.87 -11.29
C LYS A 300 16.38 -8.93 -11.55
N ASP A 301 17.64 -8.53 -11.68
CA ASP A 301 18.77 -9.44 -11.86
C ASP A 301 18.92 -10.42 -10.69
N THR A 302 18.78 -9.93 -9.44
CA THR A 302 18.80 -10.82 -8.27
C THR A 302 17.63 -11.79 -8.26
N LYS A 303 16.42 -11.35 -8.63
CA LYS A 303 15.25 -12.25 -8.75
C LYS A 303 15.51 -13.38 -9.75
N VAL A 304 16.01 -13.05 -10.95
CA VAL A 304 16.33 -14.05 -11.99
C VAL A 304 17.46 -14.98 -11.55
N ARG A 305 18.50 -14.42 -10.93
CA ARG A 305 19.64 -15.19 -10.41
C ARG A 305 19.19 -16.19 -9.37
N VAL A 306 18.41 -15.79 -8.36
CA VAL A 306 17.92 -16.69 -7.31
C VAL A 306 17.01 -17.77 -7.90
N LEU A 307 16.10 -17.40 -8.80
CA LEU A 307 15.21 -18.36 -9.47
C LEU A 307 15.97 -19.49 -10.19
N ASN A 308 17.03 -19.12 -10.92
CA ASN A 308 17.78 -20.06 -11.76
C ASN A 308 18.89 -20.81 -11.02
N THR A 309 19.47 -20.21 -9.98
CA THR A 309 20.63 -20.78 -9.26
C THR A 309 20.26 -21.42 -7.93
N ALA A 310 18.99 -21.38 -7.50
CA ALA A 310 18.55 -22.05 -6.29
C ALA A 310 18.64 -23.58 -6.45
N GLU A 311 19.40 -24.21 -5.57
CA GLU A 311 19.66 -25.65 -5.56
C GLU A 311 18.51 -26.41 -4.88
N ARG A 312 18.36 -27.69 -5.24
CA ARG A 312 17.38 -28.58 -4.61
C ARG A 312 18.07 -29.35 -3.49
N ASP A 313 17.42 -29.45 -2.35
CA ASP A 313 17.83 -30.31 -1.25
C ASP A 313 17.59 -31.80 -1.56
N ASP A 314 17.92 -32.68 -0.61
CA ASP A 314 17.73 -34.13 -0.71
C ASP A 314 16.26 -34.55 -0.89
N GLN A 315 15.31 -33.68 -0.54
CA GLN A 315 13.87 -33.86 -0.73
C GLN A 315 13.36 -33.25 -2.04
N GLY A 316 14.25 -32.68 -2.86
CA GLY A 316 13.92 -32.04 -4.14
C GLY A 316 13.35 -30.62 -4.01
N SER A 317 13.37 -30.03 -2.81
CA SER A 317 12.86 -28.68 -2.50
C SER A 317 13.96 -27.61 -2.64
N LYS A 318 13.59 -26.44 -3.15
CA LYS A 318 14.50 -25.28 -3.25
C LYS A 318 14.42 -24.33 -2.05
N VAL A 319 13.60 -24.68 -1.06
CA VAL A 319 13.21 -23.76 0.01
C VAL A 319 14.38 -23.45 0.94
N ALA A 320 15.16 -24.46 1.35
CA ALA A 320 16.29 -24.28 2.26
C ALA A 320 17.31 -23.27 1.72
N ASP A 321 17.82 -23.49 0.51
CA ASP A 321 18.79 -22.60 -0.14
C ASP A 321 18.21 -21.21 -0.44
N PHE A 322 16.91 -21.10 -0.73
CA PHE A 322 16.26 -19.80 -0.84
C PHE A 322 16.28 -19.02 0.49
N PHE A 323 15.97 -19.69 1.59
CA PHE A 323 16.03 -19.08 2.93
C PHE A 323 17.46 -18.72 3.30
N ASP A 324 18.47 -19.53 3.00
CA ASP A 324 19.86 -19.18 3.32
C ASP A 324 20.34 -17.91 2.58
N ARG A 325 19.72 -17.57 1.45
CA ARG A 325 20.04 -16.38 0.65
C ARG A 325 19.25 -15.14 1.04
N HIS A 326 18.28 -15.24 1.95
CA HIS A 326 17.37 -14.13 2.28
C HIS A 326 18.12 -12.91 2.84
N GLU A 327 19.13 -13.12 3.67
CA GLU A 327 19.88 -12.05 4.32
C GLU A 327 20.68 -11.22 3.30
N ALA A 328 21.30 -11.89 2.33
CA ALA A 328 22.01 -11.23 1.23
C ALA A 328 21.06 -10.39 0.37
N MET A 329 19.87 -10.90 0.06
CA MET A 329 18.83 -10.14 -0.66
C MET A 329 18.35 -8.93 0.14
N PHE A 330 18.15 -9.08 1.44
CA PHE A 330 17.73 -7.98 2.31
C PHE A 330 18.81 -6.89 2.43
N ASN A 331 20.08 -7.29 2.55
CA ASN A 331 21.20 -6.37 2.52
C ASN A 331 21.32 -5.65 1.17
N GLU A 332 21.09 -6.33 0.05
CA GLU A 332 21.00 -5.68 -1.27
C GLU A 332 19.90 -4.62 -1.30
N MET A 333 18.70 -4.92 -0.81
CA MET A 333 17.59 -3.95 -0.76
C MET A 333 17.97 -2.71 0.06
N LYS A 334 18.57 -2.89 1.24
CA LYS A 334 19.08 -1.79 2.09
C LYS A 334 20.10 -0.93 1.34
N TRP A 335 21.06 -1.57 0.68
CA TRP A 335 22.07 -0.88 -0.11
C TRP A 335 21.47 -0.13 -1.30
N GLN A 336 20.49 -0.71 -1.99
CA GLN A 336 19.78 -0.07 -3.11
C GLN A 336 18.97 1.14 -2.64
N LYS A 337 18.32 1.06 -1.47
CA LYS A 337 17.66 2.21 -0.83
C LYS A 337 18.67 3.33 -0.56
N LYS A 338 19.81 3.00 0.07
CA LYS A 338 20.89 3.98 0.35
C LYS A 338 21.50 4.58 -0.92
N LEU A 339 21.70 3.76 -1.95
CA LEU A 339 22.26 4.18 -3.24
C LEU A 339 21.34 5.17 -3.96
N ARG A 340 20.03 4.95 -3.96
CA ARG A 340 19.05 5.89 -4.54
C ARG A 340 18.96 7.21 -3.79
N GLY A 341 19.35 7.23 -2.50
CA GLY A 341 19.55 8.47 -1.74
C GLY A 341 20.71 9.33 -2.24
N GLN A 342 21.61 8.79 -3.07
CA GLN A 342 22.77 9.51 -3.62
C GLN A 342 22.74 9.55 -5.16
N PRO A 343 22.23 10.64 -5.77
CA PRO A 343 21.98 10.72 -7.22
C PRO A 343 23.20 10.46 -8.10
N ALA A 344 24.39 10.91 -7.68
CA ALA A 344 25.63 10.73 -8.43
C ALA A 344 26.06 9.26 -8.52
N LEU A 345 26.01 8.53 -7.41
CA LEU A 345 26.38 7.11 -7.39
C LEU A 345 25.35 6.25 -8.09
N PHE A 346 24.06 6.57 -7.94
CA PHE A 346 23.00 5.87 -8.68
C PHE A 346 23.18 6.03 -10.19
N TRP A 347 23.51 7.24 -10.66
CA TRP A 347 23.77 7.50 -12.08
C TRP A 347 24.92 6.63 -12.61
N VAL A 348 26.04 6.55 -11.89
CA VAL A 348 27.18 5.71 -12.28
C VAL A 348 26.79 4.22 -12.29
N SER A 349 26.08 3.75 -11.26
CA SER A 349 25.64 2.37 -11.14
C SER A 349 24.65 1.95 -12.23
N SER A 350 23.81 2.87 -12.72
CA SER A 350 22.81 2.58 -13.74
C SER A 350 23.40 2.18 -15.08
N TYR A 351 24.66 2.53 -15.35
CA TYR A 351 25.33 2.26 -16.62
C TYR A 351 26.33 1.09 -16.55
N MET A 352 26.22 0.21 -15.55
CA MET A 352 27.16 -0.90 -15.32
C MET A 352 27.44 -1.73 -16.59
N SER A 353 26.39 -2.07 -17.36
CA SER A 353 26.54 -2.82 -18.62
C SER A 353 27.24 -2.02 -19.74
N LEU A 354 27.03 -0.70 -19.79
CA LEU A 354 27.71 0.16 -20.76
C LEU A 354 29.20 0.27 -20.44
N TRP A 355 29.55 0.49 -19.17
CA TRP A 355 30.94 0.52 -18.71
C TRP A 355 31.65 -0.80 -19.01
N SER A 356 31.01 -1.93 -18.73
CA SER A 356 31.55 -3.26 -19.05
C SER A 356 31.82 -3.42 -20.54
N ASN A 357 30.89 -3.00 -21.41
CA ASN A 357 31.06 -3.08 -22.86
C ASN A 357 32.15 -2.15 -23.39
N ILE A 358 32.25 -0.92 -22.87
CA ILE A 358 33.30 0.03 -23.25
C ILE A 358 34.67 -0.50 -22.85
N LEU A 359 34.81 -0.98 -21.61
CA LEU A 359 36.07 -1.54 -21.11
C LEU A 359 36.49 -2.78 -21.90
N PHE A 360 35.54 -3.67 -22.22
CA PHE A 360 35.83 -4.85 -23.04
C PHE A 360 36.33 -4.46 -24.44
N ASN A 361 35.62 -3.56 -25.13
CA ASN A 361 36.02 -3.10 -26.46
C ASN A 361 37.37 -2.38 -26.45
N LEU A 362 37.63 -1.55 -25.43
CA LEU A 362 38.92 -0.88 -25.25
C LEU A 362 40.05 -1.89 -25.03
N ALA A 363 39.83 -2.91 -24.19
CA ALA A 363 40.82 -3.96 -23.95
C ALA A 363 41.14 -4.74 -25.22
N VAL A 364 40.12 -5.10 -26.01
CA VAL A 364 40.31 -5.75 -27.33
C VAL A 364 41.09 -4.85 -28.27
N LEU A 365 40.76 -3.56 -28.33
CA LEU A 365 41.46 -2.58 -29.17
C LEU A 365 42.95 -2.46 -28.78
N ILE A 366 43.25 -2.32 -27.49
CA ILE A 366 44.63 -2.23 -26.98
C ILE A 366 45.40 -3.51 -27.34
N ASN A 367 44.81 -4.69 -27.10
CA ASN A 367 45.44 -5.96 -27.43
C ASN A 367 45.68 -6.13 -28.93
N LEU A 368 44.78 -5.65 -29.79
CA LEU A 368 44.99 -5.63 -31.24
C LEU A 368 46.12 -4.67 -31.64
N ILE A 369 46.18 -3.48 -31.07
CA ILE A 369 47.28 -2.52 -31.31
C ILE A 369 48.61 -3.14 -30.91
N VAL A 370 48.69 -3.76 -29.73
CA VAL A 370 49.91 -4.46 -29.30
C VAL A 370 50.25 -5.60 -30.26
N ALA A 371 49.28 -6.41 -30.71
CA ALA A 371 49.53 -7.50 -31.64
C ALA A 371 50.10 -7.03 -33.01
N PHE A 372 49.68 -5.86 -33.50
CA PHE A 372 50.13 -5.33 -34.80
C PHE A 372 51.42 -4.53 -34.75
N PHE A 373 51.64 -3.76 -33.69
CA PHE A 373 52.74 -2.79 -33.59
C PHE A 373 53.87 -3.21 -32.64
N TYR A 374 53.82 -4.44 -32.12
CA TYR A 374 54.90 -5.03 -31.34
C TYR A 374 55.88 -5.82 -32.24
N PRO A 375 57.20 -5.69 -32.05
CA PRO A 375 57.90 -4.82 -31.11
C PRO A 375 57.89 -3.36 -31.59
N PHE A 376 57.75 -2.43 -30.65
CA PHE A 376 57.69 -0.99 -30.94
C PHE A 376 59.06 -0.47 -31.38
N GLU A 377 59.36 -0.49 -32.68
CA GLU A 377 60.54 0.14 -33.24
C GLU A 377 60.33 1.65 -33.41
N ASN A 378 60.46 2.38 -32.31
CA ASN A 378 60.73 3.81 -32.39
C ASN A 378 62.23 3.99 -32.60
N ALA A 379 62.70 3.97 -33.85
CA ALA A 379 63.95 4.64 -34.18
C ALA A 379 63.75 6.13 -33.90
N LEU A 380 64.28 6.60 -32.76
CA LEU A 380 64.40 8.02 -32.42
C LEU A 380 65.12 8.73 -33.59
N PRO A 381 64.53 9.76 -34.23
CA PRO A 381 65.31 10.68 -35.06
C PRO A 381 66.20 11.59 -34.20
#